data_AF-A0A6I3D6Y9-F1
#
_entry.id   AF-A0A6I3D6Y9-F1
#
_cell.length_a   1.000
_cell.length_b   1.000
_cell.length_c   1.000
_cell.angle_alpha   90.00
_cell.angle_beta   90.00
_cell.angle_gamma   90.00
#
_symmetry.space_group_name_H-M   'P 1'
#
loop_
_entity.id
_entity.type
_entity.pdbx_description
1 polymer ?
#
loop_
_entity_poly.entity_id
_entity_poly.type
_entity_poly.pdbx_seq_one_letter_code
_entity_poly.pdbx_strand_id
1 'polypeptide(L)'
;KTHPCHLCSHREAHSRWAERWWQLHRETQAILDQIEGRTNLVASTFDKICELLIELEYLDSSDQDLIVTDSGKMLARIYGERDLLVAEALRLKIWDNLDAPSLAAMAAALVYEPRRDDENFEPRAVKGNFQESFTKTQQLWDELEGLSKKYKLPRSSRLEMDLSYPIHRWATGAKLDLVLESADLLPGDFIRWCKQIIDLLEQLAKASEEPISAKARDAVDLVKRGIVAYSYYA
;
A
#
# COMPACT_ATOMS: atom_id res chain seq x y z
N LYS A 1 -36.16 46.61 31.08
CA LYS A 1 -36.30 45.78 29.85
C LYS A 1 -36.93 46.63 28.76
N THR A 2 -36.12 47.32 27.96
CA THR A 2 -36.61 48.15 26.84
C THR A 2 -35.56 48.12 25.75
N HIS A 3 -35.54 47.04 24.97
CA HIS A 3 -34.67 46.94 23.80
C HIS A 3 -35.18 47.87 22.67
N PRO A 4 -34.32 48.69 22.04
CA PRO A 4 -34.73 49.65 21.00
C PRO A 4 -35.53 49.04 19.84
N CYS A 5 -35.32 47.76 19.53
CA CYS A 5 -36.07 47.05 18.48
C CYS A 5 -37.54 46.77 18.82
N HIS A 6 -38.02 46.97 20.06
CA HIS A 6 -39.44 46.74 20.38
C HIS A 6 -40.40 47.72 19.70
N LEU A 7 -39.90 48.90 19.28
CA LEU A 7 -40.67 49.93 18.58
C LEU A 7 -40.50 49.86 17.04
N CYS A 8 -39.72 48.90 16.53
CA CYS A 8 -39.45 48.78 15.09
C CYS A 8 -40.56 48.01 14.38
N SER A 9 -41.19 48.63 13.37
CA SER A 9 -42.22 48.01 12.51
C SER A 9 -41.71 46.80 11.71
N HIS A 10 -40.41 46.76 11.42
CA HIS A 10 -39.76 45.70 10.63
C HIS A 10 -39.00 44.68 11.50
N ARG A 11 -39.27 44.64 12.82
CA ARG A 11 -38.57 43.78 13.77
C ARG A 11 -38.55 42.31 13.35
N GLU A 12 -39.65 41.77 12.86
CA GLU A 12 -39.73 40.37 12.41
C GLU A 12 -38.86 40.11 11.17
N ALA A 13 -38.81 41.06 10.23
CA ALA A 13 -37.94 40.96 9.08
C ALA A 13 -36.46 40.97 9.52
N HIS A 14 -36.06 41.90 10.39
CA HIS A 14 -34.71 41.94 10.96
C HIS A 14 -34.37 40.66 11.72
N SER A 15 -35.31 40.08 12.48
CA SER A 15 -35.11 38.81 13.20
C SER A 15 -34.83 37.66 12.24
N ARG A 16 -35.61 37.54 11.15
CA ARG A 16 -35.40 36.50 10.12
C ARG A 16 -34.06 36.65 9.41
N TRP A 17 -33.66 37.88 9.08
CA TRP A 17 -32.34 38.15 8.49
C TRP A 17 -31.21 37.83 9.47
N ALA A 18 -31.38 38.13 10.75
CA ALA A 18 -30.40 37.79 11.79
C ALA A 18 -30.30 36.27 12.01
N GLU A 19 -31.43 35.56 12.08
CA GLU A 19 -31.46 34.09 12.17
C GLU A 19 -30.76 33.44 10.97
N ARG A 20 -31.07 33.92 9.75
CA ARG A 20 -30.41 33.45 8.53
C ARG A 20 -28.92 33.74 8.54
N TRP A 21 -28.51 34.92 9.01
CA TRP A 21 -27.09 35.26 9.16
C TRP A 21 -26.40 34.34 10.17
N TRP A 22 -27.00 34.09 11.35
CA TRP A 22 -26.44 33.19 12.36
C TRP A 22 -26.35 31.73 11.90
N GLN A 23 -27.29 31.29 11.06
CA GLN A 23 -27.23 29.98 10.44
C GLN A 23 -26.07 29.90 9.44
N LEU A 24 -26.04 30.80 8.45
CA LEU A 24 -24.97 30.86 7.44
C LEU A 24 -23.59 31.05 8.07
N HIS A 25 -23.47 31.88 9.11
CA HIS A 25 -22.22 32.11 9.80
C HIS A 25 -21.71 30.85 10.51
N ARG A 26 -22.59 30.07 11.15
CA ARG A 26 -22.24 28.77 11.74
C ARG A 26 -21.85 27.73 10.70
N GLU A 27 -22.58 27.67 9.58
CA GLU A 27 -22.25 26.78 8.46
C GLU A 27 -20.88 27.12 7.86
N THR A 28 -20.61 28.42 7.62
CA THR A 28 -19.30 28.90 7.16
C THR A 28 -18.20 28.59 8.17
N GLN A 29 -18.42 28.82 9.46
CA GLN A 29 -17.42 28.53 10.49
C GLN A 29 -17.13 27.02 10.57
N ALA A 30 -18.16 26.17 10.50
CA ALA A 30 -17.97 24.72 10.48
C ALA A 30 -17.15 24.25 9.27
N ILE A 31 -17.35 24.85 8.09
CA ILE A 31 -16.54 24.56 6.90
C ILE A 31 -15.10 25.02 7.08
N LEU A 32 -14.87 26.21 7.64
CA LEU A 32 -13.52 26.73 7.92
C LEU A 32 -12.79 25.84 8.93
N ASP A 33 -13.43 25.48 10.03
CA ASP A 33 -12.88 24.58 11.06
C ASP A 33 -12.55 23.20 10.46
N GLN A 34 -13.36 22.72 9.50
CA GLN A 34 -13.10 21.46 8.79
C GLN A 34 -11.87 21.57 7.86
N ILE A 35 -11.67 22.71 7.20
CA ILE A 35 -10.50 22.96 6.34
C ILE A 35 -9.23 23.06 7.19
N GLU A 36 -9.26 23.84 8.27
CA GLU A 36 -8.13 24.00 9.19
C GLU A 36 -7.79 22.66 9.87
N GLY A 37 -8.80 21.91 10.32
CA GLY A 37 -8.63 20.59 10.89
C GLY A 37 -7.99 19.60 9.91
N ARG A 38 -8.44 19.57 8.65
CA ARG A 38 -7.83 18.70 7.61
C ARG A 38 -6.38 19.08 7.30
N THR A 39 -6.08 20.38 7.24
CA THR A 39 -4.72 20.87 6.99
C THR A 39 -3.76 20.45 8.11
N ASN A 40 -4.18 20.57 9.37
CA ASN A 40 -3.40 20.13 10.53
C ASN A 40 -3.21 18.61 10.59
N LEU A 41 -4.17 17.82 10.09
CA LEU A 41 -4.05 16.36 10.03
C LEU A 41 -2.98 15.90 9.05
N VAL A 42 -2.84 16.55 7.90
CA VAL A 42 -1.81 16.19 6.90
C VAL A 42 -0.42 16.47 7.46
N ALA A 43 -0.18 17.66 8.01
CA ALA A 43 1.10 18.02 8.62
C ALA A 43 1.46 17.07 9.77
N SER A 44 0.52 16.83 10.69
CA SER A 44 0.76 15.90 11.81
C SER A 44 1.04 14.46 11.36
N THR A 45 0.41 14.00 10.27
CA THR A 45 0.66 12.66 9.73
C THR A 45 2.03 12.60 9.05
N PHE A 46 2.40 13.64 8.32
CA PHE A 46 3.72 13.77 7.70
C PHE A 46 4.83 13.74 8.76
N ASP A 47 4.70 14.53 9.84
CA ASP A 47 5.70 14.56 10.92
C ASP A 47 5.90 13.17 11.56
N LYS A 48 4.80 12.44 11.83
CA LYS A 48 4.86 11.06 12.35
C LYS A 48 5.54 10.09 11.39
N ILE A 49 5.31 10.25 10.08
CA ILE A 49 5.99 9.45 9.06
C ILE A 49 7.49 9.76 9.09
N CYS A 50 7.88 11.04 9.16
CA CYS A 50 9.28 11.43 9.28
C CYS A 50 9.93 10.83 10.53
N GLU A 51 9.28 10.91 11.70
CA GLU A 51 9.79 10.31 12.94
C GLU A 51 9.98 8.79 12.82
N LEU A 52 9.02 8.08 12.20
CA LEU A 52 9.14 6.64 11.95
C LEU A 52 10.29 6.33 10.99
N LEU A 53 10.44 7.11 9.92
CA LEU A 53 11.52 6.94 8.95
C LEU A 53 12.90 7.29 9.53
N ILE A 54 12.97 8.19 10.51
CA ILE A 54 14.20 8.45 11.29
C ILE A 54 14.54 7.24 12.17
N GLU A 55 13.56 6.67 12.89
CA GLU A 55 13.77 5.49 13.73
C GLU A 55 14.25 4.27 12.92
N LEU A 56 13.78 4.16 11.68
CA LEU A 56 14.19 3.11 10.73
C LEU A 56 15.41 3.49 9.88
N GLU A 57 16.06 4.63 10.11
CA GLU A 57 17.26 5.10 9.40
C GLU A 57 17.07 5.35 7.88
N TYR A 58 15.83 5.61 7.44
CA TYR A 58 15.51 6.07 6.09
C TYR A 58 15.71 7.59 5.94
N LEU A 59 15.62 8.32 7.05
CA LEU A 59 15.95 9.74 7.16
C LEU A 59 16.98 9.93 8.27
N ASP A 60 17.88 10.88 8.07
CA ASP A 60 18.78 11.37 9.10
C ASP A 60 18.39 12.79 9.50
N SER A 61 18.45 13.08 10.81
CA SER A 61 18.15 14.39 11.37
C SER A 61 19.45 15.08 11.78
N SER A 62 20.29 15.40 10.80
CA SER A 62 21.53 16.14 11.04
C SER A 62 21.30 17.64 10.87
N ASP A 63 21.68 18.44 11.87
CA ASP A 63 21.84 19.90 11.74
C ASP A 63 20.58 20.67 11.27
N GLN A 64 19.42 20.35 11.86
CA GLN A 64 18.11 20.99 11.64
C GLN A 64 17.41 20.67 10.32
N ASP A 65 18.07 19.98 9.39
CA ASP A 65 17.49 19.54 8.12
C ASP A 65 17.29 18.01 8.09
N LEU A 66 16.27 17.54 7.37
CA LEU A 66 16.06 16.12 7.09
C LEU A 66 16.83 15.71 5.85
N ILE A 67 17.73 14.74 5.99
CA ILE A 67 18.52 14.19 4.89
C ILE A 67 18.04 12.78 4.55
N VAL A 68 17.80 12.52 3.27
CA VAL A 68 17.40 11.19 2.78
C VAL A 68 18.64 10.29 2.71
N THR A 69 18.62 9.19 3.48
CA THR A 69 19.70 8.19 3.48
C THR A 69 19.71 7.36 2.19
N ASP A 70 20.71 6.51 1.99
CA ASP A 70 20.70 5.60 0.83
C ASP A 70 19.55 4.57 0.91
N SER A 71 19.20 4.11 2.11
CA SER A 71 17.97 3.35 2.35
C SER A 71 16.73 4.17 1.98
N GLY A 72 16.69 5.47 2.34
CA GLY A 72 15.64 6.41 1.95
C GLY A 72 15.46 6.51 0.43
N LYS A 73 16.56 6.59 -0.31
CA LYS A 73 16.55 6.63 -1.78
C LYS A 73 16.10 5.30 -2.40
N MET A 74 16.38 4.17 -1.75
CA MET A 74 15.85 2.86 -2.16
C MET A 74 14.33 2.82 -1.97
N LEU A 75 13.84 3.19 -0.78
CA LEU A 75 12.40 3.23 -0.46
C LEU A 75 11.64 4.13 -1.46
N ALA A 76 12.20 5.28 -1.81
CA ALA A 76 11.58 6.21 -2.77
C ALA A 76 11.38 5.64 -4.20
N ARG A 77 11.94 4.47 -4.52
CA ARG A 77 11.76 3.77 -5.81
C ARG A 77 10.65 2.71 -5.77
N ILE A 78 10.10 2.44 -4.60
CA ILE A 78 9.06 1.45 -4.37
C ILE A 78 7.76 2.21 -4.14
N TYR A 79 6.71 1.82 -4.84
CA TYR A 79 5.41 2.48 -4.82
C TYR A 79 4.32 1.45 -4.49
N GLY A 80 3.59 1.68 -3.40
CA GLY A 80 2.47 0.86 -3.00
C GLY A 80 2.17 0.99 -1.50
N GLU A 81 1.09 0.36 -1.05
CA GLU A 81 0.69 0.38 0.38
C GLU A 81 1.72 -0.31 1.29
N ARG A 82 2.50 -1.24 0.75
CA ARG A 82 3.49 -2.05 1.48
C ARG A 82 4.93 -1.69 1.11
N ASP A 83 5.18 -0.47 0.65
CA ASP A 83 6.50 0.01 0.23
C ASP A 83 7.58 -0.15 1.33
N LEU A 84 7.27 0.23 2.57
CA LEU A 84 8.16 0.11 3.71
C LEU A 84 8.48 -1.36 4.03
N LEU A 85 7.48 -2.24 3.99
CA LEU A 85 7.67 -3.68 4.18
C LEU A 85 8.61 -4.26 3.12
N VAL A 86 8.41 -3.86 1.86
CA VAL A 86 9.27 -4.29 0.75
C VAL A 86 10.69 -3.79 0.95
N ALA A 87 10.87 -2.51 1.29
CA ALA A 87 12.19 -1.92 1.50
C ALA A 87 12.94 -2.57 2.66
N GLU A 88 12.27 -2.81 3.80
CA GLU A 88 12.86 -3.48 4.95
C GLU A 88 13.18 -4.96 4.66
N ALA A 89 12.31 -5.68 3.92
CA ALA A 89 12.59 -7.05 3.51
C ALA A 89 13.82 -7.15 2.60
N LEU A 90 14.05 -6.15 1.73
CA LEU A 90 15.26 -6.02 0.92
C LEU A 90 16.49 -5.72 1.77
N ARG A 91 16.41 -4.77 2.71
CA ARG A 91 17.52 -4.44 3.63
C ARG A 91 17.94 -5.64 4.48
N LEU A 92 16.97 -6.41 4.96
CA LEU A 92 17.17 -7.63 5.73
C LEU A 92 17.49 -8.86 4.86
N LYS A 93 17.54 -8.72 3.53
CA LYS A 93 17.88 -9.78 2.57
C LYS A 93 17.01 -11.03 2.70
N ILE A 94 15.73 -10.86 3.07
CA ILE A 94 14.80 -11.97 3.33
C ILE A 94 14.57 -12.83 2.08
N TRP A 95 14.70 -12.24 0.90
CA TRP A 95 14.37 -12.86 -0.38
C TRP A 95 15.59 -13.35 -1.18
N ASP A 96 16.81 -13.19 -0.66
CA ASP A 96 18.05 -13.50 -1.41
C ASP A 96 18.12 -14.95 -1.88
N ASN A 97 17.47 -15.87 -1.18
CA ASN A 97 17.44 -17.30 -1.48
C ASN A 97 16.24 -17.75 -2.33
N LEU A 98 15.37 -16.83 -2.75
CA LEU A 98 14.27 -17.14 -3.67
C LEU A 98 14.79 -17.25 -5.11
N ASP A 99 14.23 -18.16 -5.90
CA ASP A 99 14.39 -18.14 -7.35
C ASP A 99 13.37 -17.20 -7.99
N ALA A 100 13.48 -16.95 -9.30
CA ALA A 100 12.58 -16.03 -10.00
C ALA A 100 11.08 -16.42 -9.87
N PRO A 101 10.67 -17.70 -10.04
CA PRO A 101 9.29 -18.12 -9.78
C PRO A 101 8.81 -17.87 -8.34
N SER A 102 9.65 -18.14 -7.34
CA SER A 102 9.30 -17.91 -5.93
C SER A 102 9.25 -16.42 -5.60
N LEU A 103 10.08 -15.59 -6.23
CA LEU A 103 10.02 -14.14 -6.08
C LEU A 103 8.73 -13.57 -6.71
N ALA A 104 8.28 -14.09 -7.85
CA ALA A 104 6.97 -13.75 -8.42
C ALA A 104 5.82 -14.14 -7.47
N ALA A 105 5.91 -15.30 -6.83
CA ALA A 105 4.94 -15.74 -5.83
C ALA A 105 4.93 -14.85 -4.58
N MET A 106 6.09 -14.32 -4.18
CA MET A 106 6.21 -13.38 -3.05
C MET A 106 5.59 -12.03 -3.42
N ALA A 107 5.86 -11.53 -4.63
CA ALA A 107 5.21 -10.33 -5.16
C ALA A 107 3.68 -10.49 -5.20
N ALA A 108 3.18 -11.67 -5.58
CA ALA A 108 1.75 -11.97 -5.51
C ALA A 108 1.19 -11.84 -4.08
N ALA A 109 1.92 -12.35 -3.07
CA ALA A 109 1.47 -12.25 -1.68
C ALA A 109 1.44 -10.82 -1.12
N LEU A 110 2.28 -9.94 -1.69
CA LEU A 110 2.40 -8.54 -1.32
C LEU A 110 1.34 -7.65 -1.97
N VAL A 111 0.77 -8.05 -3.12
CA VAL A 111 -0.22 -7.23 -3.85
C VAL A 111 -1.63 -7.80 -3.78
N TYR A 112 -1.78 -9.11 -3.54
CA TYR A 112 -3.08 -9.76 -3.57
C TYR A 112 -3.96 -9.30 -2.40
N GLU A 113 -5.21 -9.01 -2.73
CA GLU A 113 -6.26 -8.70 -1.77
C GLU A 113 -7.46 -9.62 -2.07
N PRO A 114 -7.77 -10.58 -1.19
CA PRO A 114 -8.88 -11.48 -1.38
C PRO A 114 -10.20 -10.73 -1.29
N ARG A 115 -11.23 -11.24 -1.97
CA ARG A 115 -12.59 -10.76 -1.76
C ARG A 115 -13.10 -11.31 -0.43
N ARG A 116 -13.95 -10.53 0.25
CA ARG A 116 -14.50 -10.91 1.57
C ARG A 116 -15.25 -12.26 1.59
N ASP A 117 -15.65 -12.77 0.42
CA ASP A 117 -16.41 -14.02 0.31
C ASP A 117 -15.50 -15.25 0.02
N ASP A 118 -14.18 -15.07 -0.11
CA ASP A 118 -13.19 -16.13 -0.44
C ASP A 118 -12.68 -16.90 0.80
N GLU A 119 -13.39 -16.87 1.93
CA GLU A 119 -12.93 -17.41 3.23
C GLU A 119 -12.71 -18.95 3.28
N ASN A 120 -13.04 -19.69 2.21
CA ASN A 120 -12.94 -21.17 2.16
C ASN A 120 -11.86 -21.72 1.21
N PHE A 121 -10.97 -20.87 0.67
CA PHE A 121 -9.88 -21.34 -0.17
C PHE A 121 -8.70 -21.79 0.71
N GLU A 122 -8.32 -23.07 0.64
CA GLU A 122 -7.07 -23.56 1.24
C GLU A 122 -5.92 -23.43 0.22
N PRO A 123 -5.04 -22.43 0.36
CA PRO A 123 -3.99 -22.22 -0.60
C PRO A 123 -2.95 -23.34 -0.54
N ARG A 124 -2.62 -23.87 -1.71
CA ARG A 124 -1.51 -24.82 -1.83
C ARG A 124 -0.20 -24.11 -1.49
N ALA A 125 0.66 -24.76 -0.72
CA ALA A 125 1.97 -24.20 -0.40
C ALA A 125 2.91 -24.23 -1.61
N VAL A 126 3.61 -23.12 -1.83
CA VAL A 126 4.79 -23.09 -2.72
C VAL A 126 5.93 -23.85 -2.01
N LYS A 127 6.61 -24.72 -2.74
CA LYS A 127 7.71 -25.54 -2.19
C LYS A 127 9.01 -24.74 -2.09
N GLY A 128 9.99 -25.30 -1.38
CA GLY A 128 11.34 -24.73 -1.28
C GLY A 128 11.42 -23.59 -0.27
N ASN A 129 12.27 -22.60 -0.55
CA ASN A 129 12.59 -21.51 0.37
C ASN A 129 11.45 -20.49 0.55
N PHE A 130 10.39 -20.57 -0.26
CA PHE A 130 9.27 -19.64 -0.22
C PHE A 130 8.64 -19.55 1.16
N GLN A 131 8.33 -20.69 1.79
CA GLN A 131 7.62 -20.71 3.08
C GLN A 131 8.41 -20.00 4.19
N GLU A 132 9.73 -20.21 4.21
CA GLU A 132 10.62 -19.58 5.17
C GLU A 132 10.68 -18.06 4.95
N SER A 133 10.91 -17.62 3.70
CA SER A 133 10.93 -16.20 3.36
C SER A 133 9.58 -15.54 3.64
N PHE A 134 8.46 -16.19 3.31
CA PHE A 134 7.12 -15.65 3.59
C PHE A 134 6.89 -15.49 5.10
N THR A 135 7.27 -16.49 5.90
CA THR A 135 7.14 -16.42 7.36
C THR A 135 7.95 -15.25 7.93
N LYS A 136 9.18 -15.05 7.44
CA LYS A 136 10.03 -13.90 7.84
C LYS A 136 9.42 -12.56 7.40
N THR A 137 8.87 -12.48 6.19
CA THR A 137 8.17 -11.27 5.70
C THR A 137 6.92 -10.98 6.54
N GLN A 138 6.18 -12.01 6.95
CA GLN A 138 5.00 -11.86 7.81
C GLN A 138 5.38 -11.38 9.23
N GLN A 139 6.48 -11.87 9.78
CA GLN A 139 7.02 -11.40 11.07
C GLN A 139 7.45 -9.94 10.98
N LEU A 140 8.17 -9.57 9.92
CA LEU A 140 8.54 -8.18 9.67
C LEU A 140 7.30 -7.28 9.53
N TRP A 141 6.24 -7.76 8.87
CA TRP A 141 4.98 -7.04 8.80
C TRP A 141 4.38 -6.81 10.20
N ASP A 142 4.36 -7.83 11.08
CA ASP A 142 3.86 -7.69 12.46
C ASP A 142 4.68 -6.64 13.25
N GLU A 143 6.00 -6.59 13.04
CA GLU A 143 6.89 -5.61 13.66
C GLU A 143 6.59 -4.18 13.17
N LEU A 144 6.45 -4.00 11.85
CA LEU A 144 6.10 -2.71 11.25
C LEU A 144 4.70 -2.25 11.68
N GLU A 145 3.73 -3.15 11.84
CA GLU A 145 2.41 -2.83 12.38
C GLU A 145 2.49 -2.36 13.84
N GLY A 146 3.41 -2.92 14.62
CA GLY A 146 3.77 -2.44 15.95
C GLY A 146 4.29 -0.99 15.94
N LEU A 147 5.16 -0.66 14.99
CA LEU A 147 5.68 0.70 14.79
C LEU A 147 4.58 1.66 14.29
N SER A 148 3.79 1.28 13.29
CA SER A 148 2.66 2.08 12.82
C SER A 148 1.70 2.40 13.96
N LYS A 149 1.42 1.44 14.85
CA LYS A 149 0.63 1.67 16.06
C LYS A 149 1.30 2.65 17.04
N LYS A 150 2.61 2.52 17.28
CA LYS A 150 3.39 3.42 18.14
C LYS A 150 3.29 4.87 17.65
N TYR A 151 3.44 5.08 16.34
CA TYR A 151 3.38 6.42 15.72
C TYR A 151 1.96 6.89 15.36
N LYS A 152 0.92 6.09 15.66
CA LYS A 152 -0.49 6.39 15.34
C LYS A 152 -0.72 6.62 13.84
N LEU A 153 -0.06 5.83 13.02
CA LEU A 153 -0.21 5.81 11.56
C LEU A 153 -1.24 4.76 11.13
N PRO A 154 -1.80 4.89 9.90
CA PRO A 154 -2.64 3.85 9.31
C PRO A 154 -1.92 2.50 9.30
N ARG A 155 -2.71 1.44 9.46
CA ARG A 155 -2.25 0.06 9.43
C ARG A 155 -2.52 -0.54 8.05
N SER A 156 -1.64 -1.43 7.62
CA SER A 156 -1.76 -2.13 6.36
C SER A 156 -2.55 -3.44 6.53
N SER A 157 -3.06 -3.98 5.43
CA SER A 157 -3.69 -5.30 5.45
C SER A 157 -2.65 -6.43 5.51
N ARG A 158 -3.03 -7.56 6.13
CA ARG A 158 -2.18 -8.75 6.24
C ARG A 158 -1.79 -9.28 4.86
N LEU A 159 -0.67 -9.99 4.79
CA LEU A 159 -0.22 -10.69 3.59
C LEU A 159 -1.06 -11.94 3.37
N GLU A 160 -1.40 -12.19 2.11
CA GLU A 160 -2.27 -13.29 1.72
C GLU A 160 -1.56 -14.19 0.70
N MET A 161 -1.54 -15.51 0.94
CA MET A 161 -0.78 -16.44 0.11
C MET A 161 -1.57 -17.05 -1.04
N ASP A 162 -2.87 -16.75 -1.16
CA ASP A 162 -3.78 -17.49 -2.04
C ASP A 162 -3.35 -17.48 -3.49
N LEU A 163 -2.86 -16.33 -3.94
CA LEU A 163 -2.40 -16.16 -5.30
C LEU A 163 -0.94 -16.59 -5.53
N SER A 164 -0.17 -16.86 -4.46
CA SER A 164 1.26 -17.20 -4.57
C SER A 164 1.50 -18.50 -5.33
N TYR A 165 0.74 -19.56 -5.03
CA TYR A 165 0.92 -20.84 -5.72
C TYR A 165 0.51 -20.81 -7.20
N PRO A 166 -0.67 -20.28 -7.57
CA PRO A 166 -1.03 -20.09 -8.98
C PRO A 166 0.01 -19.29 -9.76
N ILE A 167 0.52 -18.20 -9.18
CA ILE A 167 1.54 -17.36 -9.83
C ILE A 167 2.88 -18.08 -9.94
N HIS A 168 3.32 -18.81 -8.92
CA HIS A 168 4.51 -19.65 -9.01
C HIS A 168 4.37 -20.64 -10.19
N ARG A 169 3.24 -21.35 -10.27
CA ARG A 169 2.96 -22.32 -11.36
C ARG A 169 2.96 -21.64 -12.72
N TRP A 170 2.37 -20.46 -12.82
CA TRP A 170 2.40 -19.66 -14.04
C TRP A 170 3.83 -19.28 -14.42
N ALA A 171 4.64 -18.79 -13.49
CA ALA A 171 6.05 -18.46 -13.74
C ALA A 171 6.89 -19.69 -14.10
N THR A 172 6.52 -20.89 -13.63
CA THR A 172 7.18 -22.17 -14.03
C THR A 172 6.67 -22.73 -15.38
N GLY A 173 5.80 -22.01 -16.10
CA GLY A 173 5.32 -22.42 -17.43
C GLY A 173 4.06 -23.29 -17.46
N ALA A 174 3.29 -23.37 -16.37
CA ALA A 174 2.01 -24.09 -16.38
C ALA A 174 1.01 -23.50 -17.40
N LYS A 175 0.07 -24.33 -17.87
CA LYS A 175 -0.99 -23.88 -18.78
C LYS A 175 -1.97 -22.94 -18.05
N LEU A 176 -2.54 -21.99 -18.78
CA LEU A 176 -3.42 -20.94 -18.22
C LEU A 176 -4.67 -21.52 -17.57
N ASP A 177 -5.34 -22.46 -18.23
CA ASP A 177 -6.52 -23.17 -17.74
C ASP A 177 -6.31 -23.75 -16.34
N LEU A 178 -5.19 -24.47 -16.13
CA LEU A 178 -4.84 -25.05 -14.83
C LEU A 178 -4.55 -23.99 -13.75
N VAL A 179 -3.98 -22.85 -14.14
CA VAL A 179 -3.68 -21.76 -13.19
C VAL A 179 -4.96 -21.06 -12.76
N LEU A 180 -5.86 -20.75 -13.71
CA LEU A 180 -7.16 -20.14 -13.43
C LEU A 180 -8.03 -21.03 -12.55
N GLU A 181 -8.11 -22.33 -12.85
CA GLU A 181 -8.82 -23.31 -12.03
C GLU A 181 -8.23 -23.38 -10.62
N SER A 182 -6.91 -23.36 -10.49
CA SER A 182 -6.26 -23.42 -9.18
C SER A 182 -6.42 -22.15 -8.34
N ALA A 183 -6.73 -21.01 -8.96
CA ALA A 183 -6.87 -19.72 -8.29
C ALA A 183 -8.35 -19.31 -8.12
N ASP A 184 -9.29 -20.08 -8.67
CA ASP A 184 -10.69 -19.69 -8.83
C ASP A 184 -10.87 -18.28 -9.44
N LEU A 185 -10.02 -17.94 -10.42
CA LEU A 185 -10.02 -16.62 -11.06
C LEU A 185 -10.56 -16.66 -12.48
N LEU A 186 -11.28 -15.59 -12.83
CA LEU A 186 -11.58 -15.30 -14.23
C LEU A 186 -10.32 -14.81 -14.97
N PRO A 187 -10.20 -15.04 -16.28
CA PRO A 187 -9.04 -14.59 -17.07
C PRO A 187 -8.71 -13.10 -16.91
N GLY A 188 -9.73 -12.24 -16.82
CA GLY A 188 -9.55 -10.79 -16.66
C GLY A 188 -8.92 -10.40 -15.32
N ASP A 189 -9.39 -11.01 -14.23
CA ASP A 189 -8.82 -10.80 -12.89
C ASP A 189 -7.40 -11.31 -12.79
N PHE A 190 -7.12 -12.47 -13.40
CA PHE A 190 -5.77 -13.00 -13.49
C PHE A 190 -4.81 -12.04 -14.20
N ILE A 191 -5.20 -11.49 -15.35
CA ILE A 191 -4.38 -10.50 -16.08
C ILE A 191 -4.15 -9.25 -15.23
N ARG A 192 -5.18 -8.76 -14.53
CA ARG A 192 -5.07 -7.60 -13.63
C ARG A 192 -4.03 -7.86 -12.54
N TRP A 193 -4.10 -9.00 -11.87
CA TRP A 193 -3.12 -9.37 -10.84
C TRP A 193 -1.72 -9.54 -11.42
N CYS A 194 -1.57 -10.20 -12.59
CA CYS A 194 -0.27 -10.30 -13.24
C CYS A 194 0.34 -8.93 -13.55
N LYS A 195 -0.45 -7.93 -13.95
CA LYS A 195 0.05 -6.56 -14.18
C LYS A 195 0.57 -5.95 -12.88
N GLN A 196 -0.16 -6.03 -11.79
CA GLN A 196 0.29 -5.52 -10.48
C GLN A 196 1.54 -6.24 -9.96
N ILE A 197 1.62 -7.55 -10.17
CA ILE A 197 2.80 -8.36 -9.82
C ILE A 197 4.00 -7.92 -10.66
N ILE A 198 3.83 -7.76 -11.97
CA ILE A 198 4.88 -7.27 -12.87
C ILE A 198 5.34 -5.87 -12.44
N ASP A 199 4.42 -4.97 -12.13
CA ASP A 199 4.75 -3.61 -11.69
C ASP A 199 5.61 -3.63 -10.42
N LEU A 200 5.25 -4.46 -9.42
CA LEU A 200 6.06 -4.62 -8.21
C LEU A 200 7.44 -5.24 -8.53
N LEU A 201 7.50 -6.29 -9.36
CA LEU A 201 8.77 -6.91 -9.74
C LEU A 201 9.69 -5.94 -10.50
N GLU A 202 9.13 -5.08 -11.37
CA GLU A 202 9.90 -4.03 -12.04
C GLU A 202 10.44 -2.98 -11.06
N GLN A 203 9.69 -2.65 -10.00
CA GLN A 203 10.18 -1.80 -8.92
C GLN A 203 11.31 -2.48 -8.15
N LEU A 204 11.17 -3.76 -7.79
CA LEU A 204 12.23 -4.55 -7.15
C LEU A 204 13.51 -4.54 -7.99
N ALA A 205 13.41 -4.79 -9.29
CA ALA A 205 14.54 -4.77 -10.22
C ALA A 205 15.32 -3.43 -10.23
N LYS A 206 14.64 -2.30 -9.96
CA LYS A 206 15.22 -0.94 -9.93
C LYS A 206 15.68 -0.51 -8.53
N ALA A 207 15.01 -1.02 -7.49
CA ALA A 207 15.25 -0.65 -6.11
C ALA A 207 16.35 -1.49 -5.45
N SER A 208 16.53 -2.75 -5.86
CA SER A 208 17.49 -3.66 -5.24
C SER A 208 18.80 -3.81 -6.02
N GLU A 209 19.82 -4.35 -5.35
CA GLU A 209 21.04 -4.86 -5.98
C GLU A 209 20.91 -6.35 -6.32
N GLU A 210 21.99 -6.95 -6.84
CA GLU A 210 22.08 -8.39 -7.04
C GLU A 210 22.13 -9.14 -5.68
N PRO A 211 21.51 -10.33 -5.57
CA PRO A 211 20.93 -11.13 -6.65
C PRO A 211 19.46 -10.82 -6.96
N ILE A 212 18.79 -9.97 -6.17
CA ILE A 212 17.35 -9.70 -6.33
C ILE A 212 17.07 -8.99 -7.65
N SER A 213 17.93 -8.07 -8.06
CA SER A 213 17.73 -7.28 -9.28
C SER A 213 17.62 -8.17 -10.53
N ALA A 214 18.53 -9.13 -10.73
CA ALA A 214 18.43 -10.08 -11.84
C ALA A 214 17.20 -10.99 -11.71
N LYS A 215 16.97 -11.58 -10.53
CA LYS A 215 15.83 -12.48 -10.29
C LYS A 215 14.49 -11.81 -10.53
N ALA A 216 14.37 -10.52 -10.22
CA ALA A 216 13.17 -9.73 -10.46
C ALA A 216 12.93 -9.52 -11.97
N ARG A 217 13.98 -9.23 -12.75
CA ARG A 217 13.87 -9.14 -14.22
C ARG A 217 13.45 -10.48 -14.82
N ASP A 218 14.10 -11.57 -14.41
CA ASP A 218 13.74 -12.92 -14.86
C ASP A 218 12.27 -13.25 -14.49
N ALA A 219 11.83 -12.88 -13.28
CA ALA A 219 10.45 -13.09 -12.84
C ALA A 219 9.44 -12.29 -13.68
N VAL A 220 9.75 -11.04 -14.06
CA VAL A 220 8.93 -10.25 -14.98
C VAL A 220 8.73 -11.00 -16.30
N ASP A 221 9.80 -11.50 -16.91
CA ASP A 221 9.73 -12.22 -18.18
C ASP A 221 8.92 -13.53 -18.06
N LEU A 222 9.06 -14.25 -16.95
CA LEU A 222 8.29 -15.48 -16.69
C LEU A 222 6.80 -15.24 -16.50
N VAL A 223 6.41 -14.12 -15.86
CA VAL A 223 5.00 -13.76 -15.66
C VAL A 223 4.40 -13.13 -16.92
N LYS A 224 5.16 -12.29 -17.63
CA LYS A 224 4.76 -11.58 -18.85
C LYS A 224 4.81 -12.47 -20.09
N ARG A 225 3.99 -13.52 -20.11
CA ARG A 225 3.89 -14.46 -21.23
C ARG A 225 2.43 -14.73 -21.64
N GLY A 226 2.24 -15.37 -22.80
CA GLY A 226 0.91 -15.77 -23.27
C GLY A 226 -0.09 -14.61 -23.29
N ILE A 227 -1.31 -14.85 -22.78
CA ILE A 227 -2.38 -13.84 -22.76
C ILE A 227 -1.99 -12.55 -22.01
N VAL A 228 -1.15 -12.67 -20.98
CA VAL A 228 -0.66 -11.51 -20.22
C VAL A 228 0.17 -10.62 -21.11
N ALA A 229 1.11 -11.17 -21.87
CA ALA A 229 1.93 -10.41 -22.82
C ALA A 229 1.07 -9.78 -23.93
N TYR A 230 0.11 -10.51 -24.50
CA TYR A 230 -0.81 -9.96 -25.51
C TYR A 230 -1.61 -8.76 -25.00
N SER A 231 -1.98 -8.76 -23.71
CA SER A 231 -2.73 -7.65 -23.07
C SER A 231 -1.95 -6.33 -22.91
N TYR A 232 -0.67 -6.29 -23.28
CA TYR A 232 0.13 -5.06 -23.37
C TYR A 232 0.09 -4.43 -24.77
N TYR A 233 -0.36 -5.18 -25.79
CA TYR A 233 -0.40 -4.75 -27.19
C TYR A 233 -1.81 -4.60 -27.75
N ALA A 234 -2.82 -5.07 -27.00
CA ALA A 234 -4.24 -4.94 -27.31
C ALA A 234 -4.83 -3.71 -26.61
#